data_AF-A0A1V1UI10-F1
#
_entry.id   AF-A0A1V1UI10-F1
#
_cell.length_a   1.000
_cell.length_b   1.000
_cell.length_c   1.000
_cell.angle_alpha   90.00
_cell.angle_beta   90.00
_cell.angle_gamma   90.00
#
_symmetry.space_group_name_H-M   'P 1'
#
loop_
_entity.id
_entity.type
_entity.pdbx_description
1 polymer ?
#
loop_
_entity_poly.entity_id
_entity_poly.type
_entity_poly.pdbx_seq_one_letter_code
_entity_poly.pdbx_strand_id
1 'polypeptide(L)'
;MKVRSRDERARPACQLEDVIARSRAAQACYEAEGSQLRYDRAAQAVAWAIMEPARNAALAELAVETTGLGNVDDKIIKNHRKTLGLMRDIMDAVTYGVMSDDPETGITEIARPLGVVGAIVHRPTRWRPPRTISSTR
;
A
#
# COMPACT_ATOMS: atom_id res chain seq x y z
N MET A 1 19.35 -2.20 32.51
CA MET A 1 18.55 -1.24 31.74
C MET A 1 19.47 -0.50 30.78
N LYS A 2 19.61 -0.99 29.53
CA LYS A 2 20.61 -0.49 28.58
C LYS A 2 20.06 0.79 27.94
N VAL A 3 20.53 1.94 28.40
CA VAL A 3 20.19 3.25 27.81
C VAL A 3 20.78 3.26 26.41
N ARG A 4 19.95 3.01 25.38
CA ARG A 4 20.36 3.20 23.98
C ARG A 4 20.88 4.62 23.81
N SER A 5 22.10 4.74 23.30
CA SER A 5 22.82 6.00 23.14
C SER A 5 22.00 6.99 22.30
N ARG A 6 22.15 8.28 22.56
CA ARG A 6 21.43 9.37 21.87
C ARG A 6 21.64 9.35 20.34
N ASP A 7 22.75 8.77 19.89
CA ASP A 7 23.22 8.71 18.50
C ASP A 7 22.41 7.72 17.62
N GLU A 8 21.92 6.61 18.22
CA GLU A 8 21.11 5.61 17.50
C GLU A 8 19.71 6.11 17.13
N ARG A 9 19.21 7.16 17.81
CA ARG A 9 17.93 7.83 17.49
C ARG A 9 18.06 8.90 16.42
N ALA A 10 19.27 9.43 16.19
CA ALA A 10 19.50 10.47 15.18
C ALA A 10 19.59 9.89 13.76
N ARG A 11 20.16 8.68 13.59
CA ARG A 11 20.24 7.97 12.30
C ARG A 11 18.88 7.66 11.64
N PRO A 12 17.83 7.18 12.35
CA PRO A 12 16.54 6.95 11.72
C PRO A 12 15.81 8.26 11.36
N ALA A 13 16.08 9.36 12.06
CA ALA A 13 15.45 10.66 11.75
C ALA A 13 15.94 11.22 10.41
N CYS A 14 17.26 11.21 10.16
CA CYS A 14 17.79 11.67 8.87
C CYS A 14 17.34 10.77 7.70
N GLN A 15 17.33 9.44 7.89
CA GLN A 15 16.83 8.51 6.87
C GLN A 15 15.35 8.74 6.54
N LEU A 16 14.52 9.06 7.53
CA LEU A 16 13.12 9.35 7.33
C LEU A 16 12.91 10.68 6.58
N GLU A 17 13.61 11.74 7.02
CA GLU A 17 13.57 13.05 6.38
C GLU A 17 13.96 12.96 4.90
N ASP A 18 15.01 12.20 4.58
CA ASP A 18 15.45 11.95 3.21
C ASP A 18 14.39 11.21 2.37
N VAL A 19 13.74 10.20 2.94
CA VAL A 19 12.66 9.46 2.27
C VAL A 19 11.48 10.39 1.98
N ILE A 20 11.09 11.23 2.96
CA ILE A 20 9.99 12.18 2.81
C ILE A 20 10.32 13.22 1.73
N ALA A 21 11.54 13.77 1.75
CA ALA A 21 11.99 14.75 0.76
C ALA A 21 11.94 14.18 -0.66
N ARG A 22 12.48 12.97 -0.87
CA ARG A 22 12.41 12.29 -2.17
C ARG A 22 10.98 12.00 -2.61
N SER A 23 10.12 11.57 -1.68
CA SER A 23 8.71 11.27 -1.97
C SER A 23 7.94 12.51 -2.40
N ARG A 24 8.17 13.65 -1.75
CA ARG A 24 7.55 14.94 -2.12
C ARG A 24 8.03 15.42 -3.50
N ALA A 25 9.33 15.30 -3.79
CA ALA A 25 9.87 15.64 -5.10
C ALA A 25 9.26 14.76 -6.20
N ALA A 26 9.20 13.44 -5.97
CA ALA A 26 8.58 12.50 -6.91
C ALA A 26 7.09 12.80 -7.14
N GLN A 27 6.34 13.11 -6.08
CA GLN A 27 4.93 13.53 -6.18
C GLN A 27 4.79 14.78 -7.05
N ALA A 28 5.54 15.85 -6.76
CA ALA A 28 5.48 17.10 -7.52
C ALA A 28 5.80 16.91 -9.00
N CYS A 29 6.85 16.12 -9.32
CA CYS A 29 7.18 15.79 -10.71
C CYS A 29 6.08 14.97 -11.39
N TYR A 30 5.44 14.06 -10.66
CA TYR A 30 4.39 13.21 -11.21
C TYR A 30 3.09 13.98 -11.49
N GLU A 31 2.76 14.94 -10.62
CA GLU A 31 1.59 15.81 -10.74
C GLU A 31 1.73 16.88 -11.82
N ALA A 32 2.96 17.30 -12.15
CA ALA A 32 3.21 18.31 -13.20
C ALA A 32 2.63 17.90 -14.57
N GLU A 33 2.58 16.60 -14.85
CA GLU A 33 2.00 16.00 -16.06
C GLU A 33 0.77 15.12 -15.72
N GLY A 34 0.09 15.44 -14.62
CA GLY A 34 -1.03 14.66 -14.10
C GLY A 34 -2.17 14.53 -15.11
N SER A 35 -2.70 13.32 -15.27
CA SER A 35 -3.93 13.04 -15.99
C SER A 35 -4.53 11.74 -15.47
N GLN A 36 -5.85 11.58 -15.66
CA GLN A 36 -6.54 10.35 -15.26
C GLN A 36 -5.86 9.10 -15.87
N LEU A 37 -5.61 9.11 -17.18
CA LEU A 37 -4.94 8.00 -17.87
C LEU A 37 -3.55 7.68 -17.31
N ARG A 38 -2.78 8.71 -16.93
CA ARG A 38 -1.45 8.51 -16.33
C ARG A 38 -1.57 7.81 -14.98
N TYR A 39 -2.55 8.22 -14.16
CA TYR A 39 -2.77 7.63 -12.84
C TYR A 39 -3.27 6.19 -12.96
N ASP A 40 -4.23 5.94 -13.84
CA ASP A 40 -4.76 4.61 -14.13
C ASP A 40 -3.64 3.67 -14.63
N ARG A 41 -2.80 4.15 -15.54
CA ARG A 41 -1.68 3.37 -16.09
C ARG A 41 -0.65 3.02 -15.01
N ALA A 42 -0.34 3.94 -14.11
CA ALA A 42 0.56 3.64 -12.99
C ALA A 42 -0.03 2.64 -12.02
N ALA A 43 -1.32 2.77 -11.68
CA ALA A 43 -2.02 1.79 -10.84
C ALA A 43 -1.98 0.38 -11.48
N GLN A 44 -2.26 0.30 -12.78
CA GLN A 44 -2.18 -0.95 -13.55
C GLN A 44 -0.76 -1.52 -13.61
N ALA A 45 0.26 -0.68 -13.79
CA ALA A 45 1.66 -1.11 -13.82
C ALA A 45 2.12 -1.69 -12.47
N VAL A 46 1.72 -1.06 -11.36
CA VAL A 46 1.98 -1.58 -10.01
C VAL A 46 1.22 -2.88 -9.77
N ALA A 47 -0.05 -2.94 -10.17
CA ALA A 47 -0.85 -4.14 -10.06
C ALA A 47 -0.21 -5.32 -10.82
N TRP A 48 0.25 -5.08 -12.05
CA TRP A 48 0.96 -6.08 -12.83
C TRP A 48 2.26 -6.52 -12.15
N ALA A 49 3.05 -5.58 -11.62
CA ALA A 49 4.27 -5.92 -10.89
C ALA A 49 4.01 -6.82 -9.66
N ILE A 50 2.83 -6.74 -9.04
CA ILE A 50 2.48 -7.61 -7.91
C ILE A 50 1.96 -8.98 -8.39
N MET A 51 1.24 -9.02 -9.51
CA MET A 51 0.52 -10.22 -9.98
C MET A 51 1.32 -11.07 -10.97
N GLU A 52 2.33 -10.52 -11.65
CA GLU A 52 3.16 -11.23 -12.62
C GLU A 52 3.70 -12.53 -11.97
N PRO A 53 3.52 -13.71 -12.61
CA PRO A 53 3.71 -15.00 -11.94
C PRO A 53 5.08 -15.17 -11.27
N ALA A 54 6.17 -14.79 -11.94
CA ALA A 54 7.51 -14.96 -11.39
C ALA A 54 7.76 -14.02 -10.21
N ARG A 55 7.36 -12.75 -10.33
CA ARG A 55 7.53 -11.76 -9.27
C ARG A 55 6.62 -12.05 -8.06
N ASN A 56 5.39 -12.52 -8.31
CA ASN A 56 4.47 -12.91 -7.25
C ASN A 56 5.01 -14.10 -6.45
N ALA A 57 5.56 -15.12 -7.12
CA ALA A 57 6.22 -16.24 -6.46
C ALA A 57 7.40 -15.77 -5.59
N ALA A 58 8.30 -14.94 -6.15
CA ALA A 58 9.43 -14.40 -5.41
C ALA A 58 9.01 -13.58 -4.16
N LEU A 59 7.96 -12.75 -4.29
CA LEU A 59 7.42 -11.99 -3.15
C LEU A 59 6.80 -12.90 -2.08
N ALA A 60 6.14 -13.97 -2.49
CA ALA A 60 5.53 -14.94 -1.58
C ALA A 60 6.59 -15.75 -0.82
N GLU A 61 7.64 -16.21 -1.51
CA GLU A 61 8.79 -16.89 -0.91
C GLU A 61 9.48 -16.01 0.12
N LEU A 62 9.85 -14.78 -0.26
CA LEU A 62 10.49 -13.81 0.64
C LEU A 62 9.64 -13.55 1.89
N ALA A 63 8.31 -13.48 1.72
CA ALA A 63 7.39 -13.26 2.83
C ALA A 63 7.31 -14.48 3.77
N VAL A 64 7.36 -15.72 3.26
CA VAL A 64 7.42 -16.92 4.11
C VAL A 64 8.76 -16.98 4.83
N GLU A 65 9.87 -16.77 4.12
CA GLU A 65 11.23 -16.80 4.67
C GLU A 65 11.40 -15.78 5.81
N THR A 66 10.95 -14.55 5.59
CA THR A 66 11.11 -13.46 6.57
C THR A 66 10.21 -13.61 7.80
N THR A 67 9.00 -14.16 7.63
CA THR A 67 8.00 -14.21 8.72
C THR A 67 7.85 -15.57 9.38
N GLY A 68 8.22 -16.65 8.70
CA GLY A 68 7.94 -18.03 9.12
C GLY A 68 6.44 -18.36 9.19
N LEU A 69 5.56 -17.59 8.54
CA LEU A 69 4.11 -17.72 8.64
C LEU A 69 3.44 -17.98 7.29
N GLY A 70 2.60 -19.02 7.25
CA GLY A 70 1.82 -19.45 6.08
C GLY A 70 2.62 -20.32 5.12
N ASN A 71 2.05 -20.59 3.94
CA ASN A 71 2.72 -21.24 2.81
C ASN A 71 2.83 -20.25 1.62
N VAL A 72 3.59 -20.63 0.60
CA VAL A 72 3.84 -19.81 -0.59
C VAL A 72 2.57 -19.71 -1.45
N ASP A 73 1.89 -20.82 -1.71
CA ASP A 73 0.71 -20.89 -2.58
C ASP A 73 -0.43 -19.97 -2.14
N ASP A 74 -0.76 -19.97 -0.84
CA ASP A 74 -1.78 -19.10 -0.26
C ASP A 74 -1.39 -17.63 -0.38
N LYS A 75 -0.09 -17.30 -0.29
CA LYS A 75 0.39 -15.93 -0.47
C LYS A 75 0.33 -15.50 -1.93
N ILE A 76 0.63 -16.39 -2.89
CA ILE A 76 0.47 -16.12 -4.33
C ILE A 76 -1.00 -15.82 -4.65
N ILE A 77 -1.92 -16.67 -4.20
CA ILE A 77 -3.37 -16.49 -4.39
C ILE A 77 -3.84 -15.20 -3.71
N LYS A 78 -3.35 -14.91 -2.50
CA LYS A 78 -3.71 -13.69 -1.78
C LYS A 78 -3.23 -12.43 -2.49
N ASN A 79 -1.98 -12.39 -2.93
CA ASN A 79 -1.41 -11.26 -3.67
C ASN A 79 -2.21 -10.99 -4.95
N HIS A 80 -2.53 -12.05 -5.69
CA HIS A 80 -3.33 -11.95 -6.92
C HIS A 80 -4.75 -11.46 -6.63
N ARG A 81 -5.48 -12.13 -5.72
CA ARG A 81 -6.87 -11.81 -5.41
C ARG A 81 -7.05 -10.42 -4.80
N LYS A 82 -6.16 -10.01 -3.91
CA LYS A 82 -6.25 -8.69 -3.25
C LYS A 82 -5.94 -7.55 -4.22
N THR A 83 -4.96 -7.73 -5.10
CA THR A 83 -4.62 -6.74 -6.11
C THR A 83 -5.73 -6.62 -7.15
N LEU A 84 -6.20 -7.74 -7.69
CA LEU A 84 -7.27 -7.73 -8.69
C LEU A 84 -8.60 -7.20 -8.15
N GLY A 85 -8.93 -7.53 -6.89
CA GLY A 85 -10.10 -6.98 -6.21
C GLY A 85 -10.02 -5.45 -6.13
N LEU A 86 -8.91 -4.92 -5.61
CA LEU A 86 -8.71 -3.48 -5.51
C LEU A 86 -8.77 -2.78 -6.87
N MET A 87 -8.13 -3.34 -7.91
CA MET A 87 -8.15 -2.75 -9.25
C MET A 87 -9.55 -2.69 -9.86
N ARG A 88 -10.43 -3.64 -9.51
CA ARG A 88 -11.84 -3.58 -9.92
C ARG A 88 -12.60 -2.51 -9.14
N ASP A 89 -12.34 -2.39 -7.83
CA ASP A 89 -13.01 -1.42 -6.98
C ASP A 89 -12.68 0.04 -7.39
N ILE A 90 -11.49 0.30 -7.94
CA ILE A 90 -11.04 1.65 -8.31
C ILE A 90 -11.10 1.94 -9.82
N MET A 91 -11.61 1.02 -10.64
CA MET A 91 -11.53 1.11 -12.11
C MET A 91 -12.21 2.37 -12.67
N ASP A 92 -13.38 2.71 -12.12
CA ASP A 92 -14.19 3.84 -12.59
C ASP A 92 -14.03 5.08 -11.70
N ALA A 93 -13.04 5.07 -10.80
CA ALA A 93 -12.83 6.17 -9.86
C ALA A 93 -12.18 7.38 -10.56
N VAL A 94 -12.83 8.55 -10.45
CA VAL A 94 -12.24 9.81 -10.90
C VAL A 94 -11.19 10.26 -9.88
N THR A 95 -9.94 10.33 -10.31
CA THR A 95 -8.78 10.63 -9.45
C THR A 95 -8.03 11.90 -9.88
N TYR A 96 -8.40 12.50 -11.01
CA TYR A 96 -7.81 13.73 -11.52
C TYR A 96 -8.85 14.64 -12.19
N GLY A 97 -8.86 15.92 -11.82
CA GLY A 97 -9.70 16.93 -12.45
C GLY A 97 -11.07 17.10 -11.79
N VAL A 98 -12.05 17.58 -12.57
CA VAL A 98 -13.41 17.83 -12.08
C VAL A 98 -14.15 16.49 -11.96
N MET A 99 -14.66 16.20 -10.76
CA MET A 99 -15.45 15.00 -10.47
C MET A 99 -16.92 15.22 -10.76
N SER A 100 -17.44 16.37 -10.34
CA SER A 100 -18.84 16.76 -10.50
C SER A 100 -18.93 18.26 -10.66
N ASP A 101 -19.85 18.71 -11.50
CA ASP A 101 -20.18 20.13 -11.67
C ASP A 101 -21.70 20.25 -11.63
N ASP A 102 -22.23 20.86 -10.57
CA ASP A 102 -23.66 21.04 -10.35
C ASP A 102 -24.06 22.49 -10.64
N PRO A 103 -24.76 22.77 -11.76
CA PRO A 103 -25.17 24.11 -12.12
C PRO A 103 -26.31 24.65 -11.26
N GLU A 104 -27.08 23.81 -10.55
CA GLU A 104 -28.18 24.25 -9.69
C GLU A 104 -27.67 24.78 -8.35
N THR A 105 -26.64 24.14 -7.79
CA THR A 105 -26.00 24.58 -6.54
C THR A 105 -24.79 25.48 -6.79
N GLY A 106 -24.23 25.48 -8.00
CA GLY A 106 -22.99 26.17 -8.36
C GLY A 106 -21.74 25.56 -7.73
N ILE A 107 -21.79 24.27 -7.34
CA ILE A 107 -20.69 23.57 -6.68
C ILE A 107 -19.95 22.70 -7.70
N THR A 108 -18.64 22.93 -7.80
CA THR A 108 -17.73 22.10 -8.60
C THR A 108 -16.80 21.32 -7.67
N GLU A 109 -16.85 19.99 -7.75
CA GLU A 109 -15.97 19.09 -7.01
C GLU A 109 -14.72 18.77 -7.83
N ILE A 110 -13.53 18.99 -7.26
CA ILE A 110 -12.26 18.79 -7.95
C ILE A 110 -11.40 17.80 -7.16
N ALA A 111 -11.00 16.70 -7.80
CA ALA A 111 -10.07 15.74 -7.24
C ALA A 111 -8.69 16.37 -7.10
N ARG A 112 -8.19 16.43 -5.85
CA ARG A 112 -6.81 16.82 -5.56
C ARG A 112 -6.08 15.73 -4.77
N PRO A 113 -4.83 15.44 -5.11
CA PRO A 113 -4.01 14.51 -4.35
C PRO A 113 -3.70 15.07 -2.95
N LEU A 114 -3.69 14.20 -1.94
CA LEU A 114 -3.33 14.54 -0.56
C LEU A 114 -1.81 14.73 -0.37
N GLY A 115 -1.00 14.18 -1.29
CA GLY A 115 0.45 14.14 -1.22
C GLY A 115 0.99 12.82 -0.67
N VAL A 116 2.03 12.89 0.18
CA VAL A 116 2.74 11.71 0.68
C VAL A 116 1.96 11.01 1.79
N VAL A 117 1.66 9.72 1.61
CA VAL A 117 0.92 8.89 2.58
C VAL A 117 1.87 7.96 3.34
N GLY A 118 1.84 8.03 4.67
CA GLY A 118 2.55 7.10 5.55
C GLY A 118 1.74 5.83 5.82
N ALA A 119 2.03 4.74 5.11
CA ALA A 119 1.34 3.47 5.29
C ALA A 119 2.03 2.57 6.34
N ILE A 120 1.30 2.20 7.39
CA ILE A 120 1.78 1.26 8.41
C ILE A 120 1.36 -0.16 8.02
N VAL A 121 2.34 -1.04 7.83
CA VAL A 121 2.10 -2.44 7.48
C VAL A 121 2.22 -3.31 8.74
N HIS A 122 1.15 -4.04 9.06
CA HIS A 122 1.16 -4.99 10.17
C HIS A 122 1.71 -6.35 9.73
N ARG A 123 2.26 -7.12 10.67
CA ARG A 123 2.50 -8.55 10.45
C ARG A 123 1.21 -9.32 10.66
N PRO A 124 0.87 -10.28 9.77
CA PRO A 124 -0.30 -11.13 9.97
C PRO A 124 -0.13 -11.90 11.29
N THR A 125 -1.17 -11.92 12.11
CA THR A 125 -1.20 -12.70 13.33
C THR A 125 -1.18 -14.19 12.98
N ARG A 126 -0.38 -14.98 13.71
CA ARG A 126 -0.43 -16.43 13.62
C ARG A 126 -1.86 -16.88 13.95
N TRP A 127 -2.48 -17.63 13.05
CA TRP A 127 -3.79 -18.21 13.31
C TRP A 127 -3.75 -19.01 14.62
N ARG A 128 -4.66 -18.71 15.54
CA ARG A 128 -4.74 -19.33 16.86
C ARG A 128 -6.03 -20.16 16.87
N PRO A 129 -5.96 -21.50 17.01
CA PRO A 129 -7.17 -22.31 17.11
C PRO A 129 -8.00 -21.84 18.30
N PRO A 130 -9.34 -22.02 18.26
CA PRO A 130 -10.20 -21.74 19.40
C PRO A 130 -9.67 -22.52 20.61
N ARG A 131 -9.52 -21.86 21.77
CA ARG A 131 -9.18 -22.57 23.01
C ARG A 131 -10.35 -23.47 23.33
N THR A 132 -10.13 -24.79 23.32
CA THR A 132 -11.06 -25.72 23.94
C THR A 132 -11.17 -25.31 25.41
N ILE A 133 -12.32 -24.77 25.80
CA ILE A 133 -12.65 -24.55 27.20
C ILE A 133 -12.96 -25.94 27.73
N SER A 134 -11.98 -26.60 28.36
CA SER A 134 -12.27 -27.80 29.14
C SER A 134 -13.12 -27.38 30.32
N SER A 135 -14.43 -27.59 30.20
CA SER A 135 -15.37 -27.60 31.30
C SER A 135 -15.01 -28.78 32.21
N THR A 136 -14.09 -28.55 33.14
CA THR A 136 -13.90 -29.46 34.27
C THR A 136 -14.98 -29.07 35.28
N ARG A 137 -16.01 -29.91 35.38
CA ARG A 137 -16.96 -29.91 36.49
C ARG A 137 -16.28 -30.43 37.75
#